data_AF-V5GYV6-F1
#
_entry.id   AF-V5GYV6-F1
#
_cell.length_a   1.000
_cell.length_b   1.000
_cell.length_c   1.000
_cell.angle_alpha   90.00
_cell.angle_beta   90.00
_cell.angle_gamma   90.00
#
_symmetry.space_group_name_H-M   'P 1'
#
loop_
_entity.id
_entity.type
_entity.pdbx_description
1 polymer ?
#
loop_
_entity_poly.entity_id
_entity_poly.type
_entity_poly.pdbx_seq_one_letter_code
_entity_poly.pdbx_strand_id
1 'polypeptide(L)'
;MLSKGTTSSEMVAESAIPDHNVGGRIECCGHFGTIKYIGPVEGHPGVWLGIDWDDIERGKHNGTVNGIHYFNTRHPKSGSFLRREKVNFGQSLITAIRMRYGERGDELTAKIEEQQLLNFQQSINAPFLELVGFDKIVDKQSDFNSLEVVNVRLQHVNNIGTPYEL
;
A
#
# COMPACT_ATOMS: atom_id res chain seq x y z
N MET A 1 46.23 -9.81 -26.45
CA MET A 1 45.99 -9.50 -25.03
C MET A 1 44.52 -9.16 -24.88
N LEU A 2 43.81 -9.98 -24.10
CA LEU A 2 42.40 -9.78 -23.74
C LEU A 2 42.30 -8.62 -22.74
N SER A 3 41.41 -7.66 -22.99
CA SER A 3 40.86 -6.81 -21.93
C SER A 3 39.36 -7.08 -21.82
N LYS A 4 39.00 -7.68 -20.68
CA LYS A 4 37.64 -7.81 -20.13
C LYS A 4 37.10 -6.37 -19.90
N GLY A 5 35.86 -6.01 -20.21
CA GLY A 5 34.62 -6.44 -19.57
C GLY A 5 34.25 -5.46 -18.43
N THR A 6 32.93 -5.18 -18.25
CA THR A 6 32.30 -4.49 -17.08
C THR A 6 32.10 -2.97 -17.29
N THR A 7 30.91 -2.34 -17.23
CA THR A 7 29.53 -2.79 -16.93
C THR A 7 28.53 -1.71 -17.39
N SER A 8 27.39 -2.13 -17.91
CA SER A 8 26.12 -1.41 -17.81
C SER A 8 25.71 -1.31 -16.34
N SER A 9 25.22 -0.13 -15.92
CA SER A 9 24.22 0.09 -14.86
C SER A 9 24.54 1.37 -14.09
N GLU A 10 24.07 2.50 -14.60
CA GLU A 10 23.88 3.71 -13.79
C GLU A 10 22.39 4.09 -13.85
N MET A 11 21.67 3.52 -12.88
CA MET A 11 20.62 4.16 -12.08
C MET A 11 19.43 4.78 -12.84
N VAL A 12 18.47 3.92 -13.18
CA VAL A 12 17.08 4.36 -13.35
C VAL A 12 16.46 4.53 -11.96
N ALA A 13 16.13 5.78 -11.65
CA ALA A 13 15.26 6.26 -10.58
C ALA A 13 14.83 5.24 -9.52
N GLU A 14 15.50 5.27 -8.37
CA GLU A 14 14.91 4.80 -7.12
C GLU A 14 13.72 5.71 -6.82
N SER A 15 12.53 5.27 -7.24
CA SER A 15 11.27 5.86 -6.82
C SER A 15 11.34 5.99 -5.30
N ALA A 16 11.19 7.20 -4.76
CA ALA A 16 11.20 7.44 -3.32
C ALA A 16 10.09 6.61 -2.66
N ILE A 17 10.44 5.39 -2.22
CA ILE A 17 9.57 4.55 -1.40
C ILE A 17 9.43 5.33 -0.09
N PRO A 18 8.21 5.62 0.40
CA PRO A 18 8.07 6.29 1.68
C PRO A 18 8.83 5.47 2.73
N ASP A 19 9.72 6.11 3.48
CA ASP A 19 10.42 5.46 4.58
C ASP A 19 9.36 4.92 5.55
N HIS A 20 9.14 3.61 5.49
CA HIS A 20 8.17 2.93 6.34
C HIS A 20 8.75 2.90 7.75
N ASN A 21 8.32 3.85 8.56
CA ASN A 21 8.84 4.10 9.89
C ASN A 21 8.10 3.32 10.96
N VAL A 22 8.75 3.16 12.12
CA VAL A 22 8.06 2.73 13.35
C VAL A 22 6.89 3.67 13.61
N GLY A 23 5.74 3.10 13.95
CA GLY A 23 4.45 3.79 14.08
C GLY A 23 3.58 3.72 12.82
N GLY A 24 4.14 3.36 11.66
CA GLY A 24 3.41 3.18 10.41
C GLY A 24 2.37 2.06 10.48
N ARG A 25 1.22 2.27 9.83
CA ARG A 25 0.16 1.27 9.72
C ARG A 25 0.35 0.41 8.50
N ILE A 26 0.09 -0.88 8.63
CA ILE A 26 0.29 -1.86 7.58
C ILE A 26 -0.90 -2.79 7.46
N GLU A 27 -0.95 -3.48 6.32
CA GLU A 27 -1.86 -4.58 6.06
C GLU A 27 -1.07 -5.83 5.63
N CYS A 28 -1.53 -7.00 6.06
CA CYS A 28 -0.96 -8.29 5.66
C CYS A 28 -2.03 -9.38 5.70
N CYS A 29 -2.37 -9.91 4.52
CA CYS A 29 -3.35 -10.98 4.34
C CYS A 29 -4.74 -10.62 4.92
N GLY A 30 -5.18 -9.37 4.80
CA GLY A 30 -6.46 -8.87 5.29
C GLY A 30 -6.46 -8.39 6.74
N HIS A 31 -5.32 -8.45 7.45
CA HIS A 31 -5.23 -7.96 8.83
C HIS A 31 -4.36 -6.72 8.92
N PHE A 32 -4.73 -5.82 9.83
CA PHE A 32 -4.08 -4.54 10.02
C PHE A 32 -3.26 -4.52 11.30
N GLY A 33 -2.14 -3.81 11.27
CA GLY A 33 -1.25 -3.67 12.41
C GLY A 33 -0.40 -2.41 12.34
N THR A 34 0.36 -2.18 13.40
CA THR A 34 1.31 -1.07 13.50
C THR A 34 2.73 -1.61 13.59
N ILE A 35 3.65 -1.03 12.82
CA ILE A 35 5.09 -1.31 12.94
C ILE A 35 5.57 -0.77 14.29
N LYS A 36 6.15 -1.62 15.12
CA LYS A 36 6.73 -1.29 16.42
C LYS A 36 8.26 -1.42 16.45
N TYR A 37 8.83 -2.17 15.52
CA TYR A 37 10.26 -2.39 15.43
C TYR A 37 10.68 -2.62 13.98
N ILE A 38 11.87 -2.14 13.61
CA ILE A 38 12.51 -2.39 12.33
C ILE A 38 13.98 -2.68 12.62
N GLY A 39 14.45 -3.89 12.33
CA GLY A 39 15.84 -4.23 12.60
C GLY A 39 16.13 -5.74 12.59
N PRO A 40 17.35 -6.12 12.97
CA PRO A 40 17.74 -7.53 13.11
C PRO A 40 17.00 -8.20 14.27
N VAL A 41 16.86 -9.53 14.21
CA VAL A 41 16.33 -10.37 15.30
C VAL A 41 17.31 -11.51 15.53
N GLU A 42 17.69 -11.74 16.78
CA GLU A 42 18.65 -12.79 17.14
C GLU A 42 18.21 -14.17 16.61
N GLY A 43 19.15 -14.89 15.99
CA GLY A 43 18.88 -16.18 15.36
C GLY A 43 18.18 -16.11 14.00
N HIS A 44 17.85 -14.91 13.50
CA HIS A 44 17.17 -14.72 12.22
C HIS A 44 17.89 -13.68 11.33
N PRO A 45 18.46 -14.08 10.18
CA PRO A 45 19.24 -13.17 9.34
C PRO A 45 18.39 -12.06 8.71
N GLY A 46 19.00 -10.91 8.43
CA GLY A 46 18.37 -9.78 7.73
C GLY A 46 17.44 -8.92 8.62
N VAL A 47 16.77 -7.96 7.99
CA VAL A 47 15.86 -7.02 8.67
C VAL A 47 14.47 -7.63 8.82
N TRP A 48 13.85 -7.37 9.96
CA TRP A 48 12.50 -7.79 10.32
C TRP A 48 11.67 -6.62 10.81
N LEU A 49 10.37 -6.73 10.60
CA LEU A 49 9.38 -5.79 11.08
C LEU A 49 8.65 -6.42 12.25
N GLY A 50 8.81 -5.83 13.44
CA GLY A 50 7.98 -6.15 14.59
C GLY A 50 6.64 -5.44 14.44
N ILE A 51 5.55 -6.19 14.37
CA ILE A 51 4.19 -5.71 14.17
C ILE A 51 3.37 -5.97 15.43
N ASP A 52 2.60 -4.99 15.86
CA ASP A 52 1.50 -5.15 16.81
C ASP A 52 0.16 -5.13 16.06
N TRP A 53 -0.49 -6.29 15.95
CA TRP A 53 -1.74 -6.47 15.24
C TRP A 53 -2.91 -5.83 15.97
N ASP A 54 -3.91 -5.35 15.23
CA ASP A 54 -5.19 -4.91 15.81
C ASP A 54 -6.04 -6.09 16.27
N ASP A 55 -6.01 -7.18 15.49
CA ASP A 55 -6.59 -8.45 15.89
C ASP A 55 -5.62 -9.22 16.78
N ILE A 56 -6.02 -9.41 18.04
CA ILE A 56 -5.22 -10.03 19.09
C ILE A 56 -4.86 -11.47 18.76
N GLU A 57 -5.72 -12.20 18.03
CA GLU A 57 -5.54 -13.61 17.73
C GLU A 57 -4.59 -13.86 16.55
N ARG A 58 -4.23 -12.81 15.80
CA ARG A 58 -3.33 -12.93 14.64
C ARG A 58 -1.86 -13.08 15.03
N GLY A 59 -1.47 -12.53 16.19
CA GLY A 59 -0.07 -12.52 16.61
C GLY A 59 0.35 -13.82 17.31
N LYS A 60 1.58 -13.79 17.85
CA LYS A 60 2.25 -14.94 18.46
C LYS A 60 2.93 -14.62 19.79
N HIS A 61 3.34 -13.38 19.99
CA HIS A 61 4.17 -12.97 21.12
C HIS A 61 3.88 -11.55 21.57
N ASN A 62 4.50 -11.12 22.67
CA ASN A 62 4.39 -9.77 23.22
C ASN A 62 5.49 -8.81 22.72
N GLY A 63 6.29 -9.26 21.75
CA GLY A 63 7.45 -8.55 21.20
C GLY A 63 8.79 -9.03 21.78
N THR A 64 8.75 -10.04 22.65
CA THR A 64 9.93 -10.82 23.07
C THR A 64 10.06 -12.10 22.24
N VAL A 65 11.28 -12.39 21.77
CA VAL A 65 11.62 -13.64 21.07
C VAL A 65 12.90 -14.20 21.67
N ASN A 66 12.90 -15.49 22.03
CA ASN A 66 14.02 -16.19 22.66
C ASN A 66 14.59 -15.46 23.90
N GLY A 67 13.72 -14.83 24.69
CA GLY A 67 14.11 -14.10 25.90
C GLY A 67 14.57 -12.65 25.67
N ILE A 68 14.76 -12.22 24.41
CA ILE A 68 15.16 -10.85 24.07
C ILE A 68 13.92 -10.03 23.74
N HIS A 69 13.78 -8.88 24.40
CA HIS A 69 12.68 -7.95 24.19
C HIS A 69 13.02 -6.91 23.12
N TYR A 70 12.19 -6.81 22.08
CA TYR A 70 12.41 -5.88 20.97
C TYR A 70 11.41 -4.72 20.95
N PHE A 71 10.15 -4.98 21.31
CA PHE A 71 9.10 -3.96 21.33
C PHE A 71 7.94 -4.35 22.23
N ASN A 72 7.12 -3.35 22.61
CA ASN A 72 5.89 -3.55 23.35
C ASN A 72 4.69 -3.71 22.41
N THR A 73 3.79 -4.62 22.76
CA THR A 73 2.50 -4.83 22.09
C THR A 73 1.35 -4.38 22.98
N ARG A 74 0.20 -4.07 22.38
CA ARG A 74 -1.04 -3.78 23.14
C ARG A 74 -1.57 -5.00 23.88
N HIS A 75 -1.32 -6.21 23.37
CA HIS A 75 -1.72 -7.46 23.99
C HIS A 75 -0.56 -8.48 23.97
N PRO A 76 -0.41 -9.37 24.98
CA PRO A 76 0.69 -10.33 25.03
C PRO A 76 0.80 -11.31 23.84
N LYS A 77 -0.24 -11.40 23.01
CA LYS A 77 -0.30 -12.26 21.83
C LYS A 77 -0.43 -11.50 20.51
N SER A 78 -0.53 -10.17 20.51
CA SER A 78 -0.76 -9.41 19.27
C SER A 78 0.52 -9.14 18.45
N GLY A 79 1.69 -9.53 18.95
CA GLY A 79 2.98 -9.28 18.29
C GLY A 79 3.34 -10.33 17.23
N SER A 80 4.00 -9.90 16.15
CA SER A 80 4.65 -10.80 15.18
C SER A 80 5.89 -10.16 14.57
N PHE A 81 6.79 -10.99 14.05
CA PHE A 81 7.85 -10.56 13.15
C PHE A 81 7.52 -10.96 11.71
N LEU A 82 7.53 -9.97 10.80
CA LEU A 82 7.32 -10.17 9.37
C LEU A 82 8.50 -9.67 8.55
N ARG A 83 8.60 -10.23 7.35
CA ARG A 83 9.49 -9.75 6.29
C ARG A 83 8.81 -8.62 5.52
N ARG A 84 9.61 -7.65 5.06
CA ARG A 84 9.13 -6.46 4.36
C ARG A 84 8.27 -6.82 3.15
N GLU A 85 8.65 -7.85 2.41
CA GLU A 85 7.98 -8.27 1.17
C GLU A 85 6.59 -8.87 1.41
N LYS A 86 6.24 -9.21 2.65
CA LYS A 86 4.92 -9.73 3.03
C LYS A 86 3.94 -8.66 3.49
N VAL A 87 4.37 -7.40 3.50
CA VAL A 87 3.64 -6.32 4.13
C VAL A 87 3.24 -5.30 3.10
N ASN A 88 1.94 -4.98 3.08
CA ASN A 88 1.41 -3.83 2.36
C ASN A 88 1.52 -2.61 3.27
N PHE A 89 2.35 -1.65 2.86
CA PHE A 89 2.59 -0.42 3.61
C PHE A 89 1.59 0.67 3.32
N GLY A 90 0.56 0.40 2.53
CA GLY A 90 -0.46 1.37 2.19
C GLY A 90 0.10 2.59 1.45
N GLN A 91 -0.71 3.64 1.44
CA GLN A 91 -0.39 4.89 0.77
C GLN A 91 -0.98 6.08 1.51
N SER A 92 -0.60 7.29 1.09
CA SER A 92 -1.17 8.50 1.64
C SER A 92 -2.60 8.73 1.17
N LEU A 93 -3.37 9.50 1.94
CA LEU A 93 -4.71 9.93 1.56
C LEU A 93 -4.66 10.69 0.24
N ILE A 94 -3.68 11.59 0.09
CA ILE A 94 -3.48 12.40 -1.12
C ILE A 94 -3.23 11.49 -2.33
N THR A 95 -2.35 10.49 -2.18
CA THR A 95 -2.07 9.51 -3.24
C THR A 95 -3.36 8.75 -3.61
N ALA A 96 -4.12 8.28 -2.64
CA ALA A 96 -5.37 7.55 -2.90
C ALA A 96 -6.44 8.43 -3.59
N ILE A 97 -6.52 9.72 -3.25
CA ILE A 97 -7.41 10.68 -3.92
C ILE A 97 -6.99 10.84 -5.38
N ARG A 98 -5.71 11.08 -5.63
CA ARG A 98 -5.17 11.23 -6.99
C ARG A 98 -5.38 9.98 -7.83
N MET A 99 -5.10 8.79 -7.28
CA MET A 99 -5.30 7.54 -8.00
C MET A 99 -6.76 7.29 -8.36
N ARG A 100 -7.70 7.73 -7.51
CA ARG A 100 -9.12 7.49 -7.73
C ARG A 100 -9.82 8.56 -8.58
N TYR A 101 -9.38 9.81 -8.47
CA TYR A 101 -10.09 10.95 -9.04
C TYR A 101 -9.23 11.77 -10.01
N GLY A 102 -7.91 11.64 -9.99
CA GLY A 102 -6.97 12.63 -10.53
C GLY A 102 -6.66 12.58 -12.03
N GLU A 103 -6.52 11.41 -12.65
CA GLU A 103 -6.14 11.36 -14.08
C GLU A 103 -6.75 10.19 -14.84
N ARG A 104 -7.16 10.48 -16.09
CA ARG A 104 -7.38 9.47 -17.13
C ARG A 104 -6.02 8.90 -17.55
N GLY A 105 -5.64 7.73 -17.03
CA GLY A 105 -4.59 6.93 -17.65
C GLY A 105 -3.39 6.51 -16.81
N ASP A 106 -3.53 6.32 -15.49
CA ASP A 106 -2.65 5.32 -14.86
C ASP A 106 -2.97 3.96 -15.50
N GLU A 107 -1.96 3.28 -16.05
CA GLU A 107 -2.09 1.96 -16.70
C GLU A 107 -2.77 0.96 -15.75
N LEU A 108 -2.56 1.10 -14.44
CA LEU A 108 -3.21 0.29 -13.43
C LEU A 108 -4.70 0.62 -13.26
N THR A 109 -5.06 1.91 -13.17
CA THR A 109 -6.46 2.34 -13.04
C THR A 109 -7.25 2.01 -14.30
N ALA A 110 -6.68 2.23 -15.48
CA ALA A 110 -7.29 1.88 -16.76
C ALA A 110 -7.57 0.36 -16.87
N LYS A 111 -6.63 -0.49 -16.43
CA LYS A 111 -6.82 -1.95 -16.40
C LYS A 111 -7.88 -2.39 -15.40
N ILE A 112 -7.95 -1.73 -14.22
CA ILE A 112 -8.98 -2.03 -13.21
C ILE A 112 -10.36 -1.64 -13.75
N GLU A 113 -10.49 -0.45 -14.33
CA GLU A 113 -11.73 0.02 -14.95
C GLU A 113 -12.15 -0.87 -16.12
N GLU A 114 -11.22 -1.30 -16.97
CA GLU A 114 -11.47 -2.23 -18.08
C GLU A 114 -11.99 -3.59 -17.58
N GLN A 115 -11.31 -4.20 -16.60
CA GLN A 115 -11.77 -5.48 -16.03
C GLN A 115 -13.14 -5.35 -15.37
N GLN A 116 -13.38 -4.25 -14.65
CA GLN A 116 -14.69 -3.98 -14.05
C GLN A 116 -15.78 -3.79 -15.11
N LEU A 117 -15.46 -3.09 -16.20
CA LEU A 117 -16.38 -2.86 -17.30
C LEU A 117 -16.75 -4.17 -18.01
N LEU A 118 -15.77 -5.03 -18.27
CA LEU A 118 -15.97 -6.36 -18.84
C LEU A 118 -16.84 -7.24 -17.94
N ASN A 119 -16.54 -7.28 -16.64
CA ASN A 119 -17.33 -8.03 -15.66
C ASN A 119 -18.77 -7.51 -15.60
N PHE A 120 -18.96 -6.19 -15.63
CA PHE A 120 -20.27 -5.58 -15.64
C PHE A 120 -21.04 -5.96 -16.91
N GLN A 121 -20.42 -5.79 -18.09
CA GLN A 121 -20.98 -6.17 -19.38
C GLN A 121 -21.48 -7.62 -19.39
N GLN A 122 -20.68 -8.54 -18.85
CA GLN A 122 -21.06 -9.96 -18.69
C GLN A 122 -22.24 -10.13 -17.72
N SER A 123 -22.21 -9.45 -16.56
CA SER A 123 -23.26 -9.59 -15.54
C SER A 123 -24.64 -9.12 -16.00
N ILE A 124 -24.70 -8.13 -16.90
CA ILE A 124 -25.94 -7.62 -17.47
C ILE A 124 -26.28 -8.25 -18.83
N ASN A 125 -25.45 -9.19 -19.32
CA ASN A 125 -25.58 -9.82 -20.62
C ASN A 125 -25.73 -8.81 -21.78
N ALA A 126 -24.92 -7.74 -21.76
CA ALA A 126 -24.95 -6.70 -22.79
C ALA A 126 -23.86 -6.97 -23.86
N PRO A 127 -24.20 -7.44 -25.07
CA PRO A 127 -23.19 -7.73 -26.10
C PRO A 127 -22.42 -6.49 -26.59
N PHE A 128 -22.96 -5.29 -26.35
CA PHE A 128 -22.31 -4.01 -26.58
C PHE A 128 -22.60 -3.08 -25.40
N LEU A 129 -21.57 -2.38 -24.91
CA LEU A 129 -21.67 -1.44 -23.80
C LEU A 129 -20.92 -0.16 -24.17
N GLU A 130 -21.63 0.97 -24.15
CA GLU A 130 -21.08 2.30 -24.38
C GLU A 130 -21.34 3.17 -23.14
N LEU A 131 -20.28 3.76 -22.57
CA LEU A 131 -20.36 4.62 -21.40
C LEU A 131 -20.58 6.08 -21.83
N VAL A 132 -21.82 6.46 -22.10
CA VAL A 132 -22.14 7.82 -22.52
C VAL A 132 -22.12 8.78 -21.32
N GLY A 133 -21.42 9.91 -21.47
CA GLY A 133 -21.42 11.00 -20.48
C GLY A 133 -20.49 10.79 -19.28
N PHE A 134 -19.81 9.65 -19.18
CA PHE A 134 -18.79 9.42 -18.16
C PHE A 134 -17.62 10.40 -18.27
N ASP A 135 -17.33 10.87 -19.49
CA ASP A 135 -16.32 11.91 -19.73
C ASP A 135 -16.55 13.15 -18.87
N LYS A 136 -17.80 13.63 -18.82
CA LYS A 136 -18.17 14.80 -18.01
C LYS A 136 -18.04 14.52 -16.51
N ILE A 137 -18.24 13.28 -16.09
CA ILE A 137 -18.08 12.87 -14.70
C ILE A 137 -16.60 12.86 -14.33
N VAL A 138 -15.76 12.32 -15.20
CA VAL A 138 -14.31 12.28 -15.03
C VAL A 138 -13.75 13.70 -14.99
N ASP A 139 -14.13 14.57 -15.93
CA ASP A 139 -13.71 15.98 -15.96
C ASP A 139 -14.13 16.73 -14.69
N LYS A 140 -15.32 16.42 -14.14
CA LYS A 140 -15.78 17.02 -12.89
C LYS A 140 -15.02 16.47 -11.68
N GLN A 141 -14.75 15.16 -11.65
CA GLN A 141 -14.11 14.52 -10.51
C GLN A 141 -12.60 14.76 -10.44
N SER A 142 -11.95 15.07 -11.57
CA SER A 142 -10.54 15.44 -11.61
C SER A 142 -10.26 16.85 -11.10
N ASP A 143 -11.26 17.72 -10.99
CA ASP A 143 -11.14 18.97 -10.26
C ASP A 143 -11.28 18.74 -8.75
N PHE A 144 -10.13 18.54 -8.09
CA PHE A 144 -10.04 18.30 -6.65
C PHE A 144 -10.64 19.42 -5.80
N ASN A 145 -10.66 20.67 -6.28
CA ASN A 145 -11.25 21.78 -5.53
C ASN A 145 -12.78 21.70 -5.45
N SER A 146 -13.39 20.96 -6.37
CA SER A 146 -14.84 20.78 -6.45
C SER A 146 -15.34 19.52 -5.71
N LEU A 147 -14.42 18.67 -5.22
CA LEU A 147 -14.77 17.43 -4.53
C LEU A 147 -15.30 17.73 -3.12
N GLU A 148 -16.62 17.57 -2.94
CA GLU A 148 -17.25 17.69 -1.62
C GLU A 148 -17.10 16.43 -0.76
N VAL A 149 -17.14 15.25 -1.39
CA VAL A 149 -17.09 13.95 -0.71
C VAL A 149 -16.13 13.04 -1.43
N VAL A 150 -15.16 12.53 -0.68
CA VAL A 150 -14.14 11.60 -1.17
C VAL A 150 -14.36 10.22 -0.54
N ASN A 151 -14.38 9.18 -1.37
CA ASN A 151 -14.34 7.80 -0.92
C ASN A 151 -12.95 7.21 -1.19
N VAL A 152 -12.25 6.77 -0.15
CA VAL A 152 -10.96 6.05 -0.28
C VAL A 152 -11.02 4.67 0.40
N ARG A 153 -12.20 4.08 0.46
CA ARG A 153 -12.37 2.73 1.01
C ARG A 153 -11.54 1.74 0.18
N LEU A 154 -10.89 0.80 0.87
CA LEU A 154 -10.04 -0.24 0.26
C LEU A 154 -8.79 0.29 -0.46
N GLN A 155 -8.44 1.57 -0.31
CA GLN A 155 -7.23 2.16 -0.89
C GLN A 155 -6.01 2.04 0.04
N HIS A 156 -6.09 1.26 1.12
CA HIS A 156 -5.03 1.06 2.11
C HIS A 156 -4.39 2.37 2.60
N VAL A 157 -5.22 3.42 2.80
CA VAL A 157 -4.75 4.71 3.28
C VAL A 157 -4.27 4.60 4.73
N ASN A 158 -3.06 5.05 5.01
CA ASN A 158 -2.48 4.99 6.35
C ASN A 158 -1.86 6.28 6.88
N ASN A 159 -1.73 7.30 6.05
CA ASN A 159 -1.23 8.60 6.44
C ASN A 159 -1.90 9.68 5.58
N ILE A 160 -1.83 10.95 6.01
CA ILE A 160 -2.50 12.03 5.28
C ILE A 160 -1.75 12.46 4.01
N GLY A 161 -0.44 12.20 3.93
CA GLY A 161 0.44 12.69 2.87
C GLY A 161 1.24 13.91 3.31
N THR A 162 1.81 14.63 2.35
CA THR A 162 2.52 15.87 2.67
C THR A 162 1.53 17.04 2.81
N PRO A 163 1.73 17.96 3.78
CA PRO A 163 0.89 19.14 3.88
C PRO A 163 0.89 19.95 2.59
N TYR A 164 -0.27 20.48 2.18
CA TYR A 164 -0.46 21.32 0.99
C TYR A 164 -0.19 20.62 -0.36
N GLU A 165 -0.25 19.29 -0.39
CA GLU A 165 -0.03 18.50 -1.60
C GLU A 165 -1.27 18.42 -2.52
N LEU A 166 -2.44 18.79 -2.01
CA LEU A 166 -3.73 18.76 -2.71
C LEU A 166 -4.52 20.04 -2.42
#